data_AF-A0A5P8LZW3-F1
#
_entry.id   AF-A0A5P8LZW3-F1
#
_cell.length_a   1.000
_cell.length_b   1.000
_cell.length_c   1.000
_cell.angle_alpha   90.00
_cell.angle_beta   90.00
_cell.angle_gamma   90.00
#
_symmetry.space_group_name_H-M   'P 1'
#
loop_
_entity.id
_entity.type
_entity.pdbx_description
1 polymer ?
#
loop_
_entity_poly.entity_id
_entity_poly.type
_entity_poly.pdbx_seq_one_letter_code
_entity_poly.pdbx_strand_id
1 'polypeptide(L)'
;MPTTEQPGGVRARLFVRETLPTPATQSSQRTIARLERLTSTGLLDDYSVTSWDKRLPVDGENAPEQRRRYNEFSDWARSNGARLTPFFDTRECYSMETGEKRTELVFPAICLALYENGDLRTVAPHAAGSETESVADCLDRLAEQSSDEPVRRTIVTAD
;
A
#
# COMPACT_ATOMS: atom_id res chain seq x y z
N MET A 1 14.14 33.01 -8.78
CA MET A 1 14.56 31.74 -8.16
C MET A 1 13.73 30.65 -8.81
N PRO A 2 14.29 29.73 -9.61
CA PRO A 2 13.54 28.53 -9.90
C PRO A 2 13.46 27.74 -8.59
N THR A 3 12.24 27.52 -8.09
CA THR A 3 11.98 26.46 -7.11
C THR A 3 12.42 25.18 -7.80
N THR A 4 13.56 24.63 -7.41
CA THR A 4 13.89 23.26 -7.79
C THR A 4 12.81 22.39 -7.20
N GLU A 5 11.85 22.00 -8.03
CA GLU A 5 10.97 20.88 -7.79
C GLU A 5 11.91 19.69 -7.59
N GLN A 6 12.27 19.44 -6.34
CA GLN A 6 12.95 18.21 -5.96
C GLN A 6 12.00 17.11 -6.44
N PRO A 7 12.43 16.22 -7.35
CA PRO A 7 11.56 15.13 -7.79
C PRO A 7 11.07 14.43 -6.53
N GLY A 8 9.76 14.50 -6.28
CA GLY A 8 9.19 14.09 -5.00
C GLY A 8 9.44 12.62 -4.80
N GLY A 9 10.21 12.25 -3.78
CA GLY A 9 10.61 10.88 -3.56
C GLY A 9 9.44 10.02 -3.09
N VAL A 10 9.70 8.72 -3.10
CA VAL A 10 8.69 7.69 -2.82
C VAL A 10 8.37 7.70 -1.33
N ARG A 11 7.08 7.78 -0.98
CA ARG A 11 6.59 7.70 0.40
C ARG A 11 5.72 6.47 0.60
N ALA A 12 5.90 5.80 1.72
CA ALA A 12 5.14 4.60 2.05
C ALA A 12 4.03 4.88 3.07
N ARG A 13 2.90 4.20 2.93
CA ARG A 13 1.85 4.12 3.94
C ARG A 13 1.46 2.68 4.21
N LEU A 14 1.71 2.24 5.42
CA LEU A 14 1.37 0.91 5.91
C LEU A 14 0.05 0.97 6.67
N PHE A 15 -0.94 0.21 6.22
CA PHE A 15 -2.21 0.00 6.91
C PHE A 15 -2.18 -1.33 7.63
N VAL A 16 -2.56 -1.32 8.90
CA VAL A 16 -2.53 -2.50 9.78
C VAL A 16 -3.88 -2.62 10.46
N ARG A 17 -4.49 -3.82 10.47
CA ARG A 17 -5.73 -4.00 11.23
C ARG A 17 -5.50 -3.71 12.71
N GLU A 18 -6.47 -3.06 13.36
CA GLU A 18 -6.41 -2.79 14.80
C GLU A 18 -6.25 -4.06 15.63
N THR A 19 -6.93 -5.13 15.21
CA THR A 19 -6.80 -6.46 15.80
C THR A 19 -6.16 -7.41 14.82
N LEU A 20 -5.01 -7.95 15.21
CA LEU A 20 -4.24 -8.92 14.43
C LEU A 20 -4.05 -10.24 15.19
N PRO A 21 -4.12 -11.38 14.48
CA PRO A 21 -3.56 -12.61 15.03
C PRO A 21 -2.03 -12.48 15.13
N THR A 22 -1.41 -13.13 16.12
CA THR A 22 0.04 -13.12 16.37
C THR A 22 0.93 -13.21 15.13
N PRO A 23 0.72 -14.14 14.16
CA PRO A 23 1.56 -14.19 12.96
C PRO A 23 1.50 -12.92 12.10
N ALA A 24 0.34 -12.26 12.04
CA ALA A 24 0.20 -11.01 11.32
C ALA A 24 0.84 -9.84 12.09
N THR A 25 0.83 -9.85 13.42
CA THR A 25 1.57 -8.87 14.24
C THR A 25 3.07 -8.95 14.00
N GLN A 26 3.64 -10.16 13.93
CA GLN A 26 5.07 -10.32 13.61
C GLN A 26 5.38 -9.87 12.18
N SER A 27 4.48 -10.18 11.24
CA SER A 27 4.62 -9.76 9.84
C SER A 27 4.59 -8.24 9.68
N SER A 28 3.74 -7.53 10.41
CA SER A 28 3.68 -6.06 10.37
C SER A 28 4.95 -5.45 10.98
N GLN A 29 5.45 -5.96 12.11
CA GLN A 29 6.72 -5.50 12.70
C GLN A 29 7.90 -5.67 11.75
N ARG A 30 8.00 -6.82 11.07
CA ARG A 30 9.04 -7.04 10.04
C ARG A 30 8.90 -6.06 8.87
N THR A 31 7.67 -5.75 8.48
CA THR A 31 7.39 -4.77 7.41
C THR A 31 7.82 -3.36 7.83
N ILE A 32 7.51 -2.95 9.07
CA ILE A 32 7.91 -1.66 9.64
C ILE A 32 9.43 -1.54 9.69
N ALA A 33 10.14 -2.53 10.23
CA ALA A 33 11.60 -2.53 10.28
C ALA A 33 12.23 -2.42 8.87
N ARG A 34 11.58 -2.99 7.86
CA ARG A 34 12.04 -2.89 6.46
C ARG A 34 11.80 -1.48 5.89
N LEU A 35 10.66 -0.85 6.18
CA LEU A 35 10.38 0.54 5.82
C LEU A 35 11.36 1.52 6.47
N GLU A 36 11.67 1.32 7.75
CA GLU A 36 12.68 2.10 8.48
C GLU A 36 14.05 2.02 7.81
N ARG A 37 14.47 0.80 7.42
CA ARG A 37 15.73 0.59 6.72
C ARG A 37 15.77 1.30 5.37
N LEU A 38 14.71 1.16 4.56
CA LEU A 38 14.62 1.79 3.24
C LEU A 38 14.65 3.32 3.35
N THR A 39 13.99 3.88 4.38
CA THR A 39 14.01 5.32 4.67
C THR A 39 15.42 5.77 5.10
N SER A 40 16.08 5.00 5.98
CA SER A 40 17.44 5.31 6.44
C SER A 40 18.48 5.26 5.32
N THR A 41 18.25 4.45 4.28
CA THR A 41 19.11 4.36 3.10
C THR A 41 18.76 5.38 2.01
N GLY A 42 17.73 6.21 2.20
CA GLY A 42 17.27 7.21 1.24
C GLY A 42 16.49 6.65 0.06
N LEU A 43 16.01 5.39 0.13
CA LEU A 43 15.17 4.76 -0.90
C LEU A 43 13.68 5.06 -0.71
N LEU A 44 13.30 5.44 0.49
CA LEU A 44 12.02 6.07 0.81
C LEU A 44 12.31 7.43 1.41
N ASP A 45 11.54 8.44 1.01
CA ASP A 45 11.58 9.75 1.65
C ASP A 45 11.04 9.68 3.08
N ASP A 46 9.94 8.95 3.26
CA ASP A 46 9.24 8.82 4.52
C ASP A 46 8.29 7.62 4.52
N TYR A 47 7.87 7.19 5.71
CA TYR A 47 6.80 6.22 5.84
C TYR A 47 5.86 6.55 7.01
N SER A 48 4.60 6.15 6.88
CA SER A 48 3.61 6.24 7.96
C SER A 48 2.93 4.89 8.19
N VAL A 49 2.51 4.66 9.43
CA VAL A 49 1.71 3.49 9.82
C VAL A 49 0.34 4.00 10.30
N THR A 50 -0.73 3.41 9.80
CA THR A 50 -2.11 3.79 10.12
C THR A 50 -2.92 2.52 10.42
N SER A 51 -3.76 2.56 11.44
CA SER A 51 -4.68 1.45 11.70
C SER A 51 -5.93 1.53 10.82
N TRP A 52 -6.53 0.38 10.53
CA TRP A 52 -7.86 0.32 9.92
C TRP A 52 -8.69 -0.82 10.50
N ASP A 53 -10.01 -0.71 10.36
CA ASP A 53 -10.95 -1.72 10.75
C ASP A 53 -10.80 -2.96 9.87
N LYS A 54 -11.11 -4.12 10.43
CA LYS A 54 -11.15 -5.36 9.66
C LYS A 54 -12.21 -5.30 8.56
N ARG A 55 -13.33 -4.64 8.84
CA ARG A 55 -14.52 -4.63 7.99
C ARG A 55 -15.21 -3.28 8.01
N LEU A 56 -15.83 -2.95 6.89
CA LEU A 56 -16.67 -1.77 6.75
C LEU A 56 -17.97 -2.16 6.03
N PRO A 57 -19.15 -1.77 6.54
CA PRO A 57 -20.41 -1.98 5.82
C PRO A 57 -20.37 -1.27 4.47
N VAL A 58 -20.78 -1.92 3.37
CA VAL A 58 -20.75 -1.29 2.04
C VAL A 58 -21.71 -0.10 1.97
N ASP A 59 -22.92 -0.25 2.51
CA ASP A 59 -24.01 0.74 2.42
C ASP A 59 -24.03 1.77 3.57
N GLY A 60 -22.95 1.87 4.36
CA GLY A 60 -22.88 2.74 5.54
C GLY A 60 -22.05 4.02 5.36
N GLU A 61 -22.40 5.07 6.08
CA GLU A 61 -21.63 6.34 6.13
C GLU A 61 -20.43 6.29 7.11
N ASN A 62 -20.22 5.15 7.77
CA ASN A 62 -19.12 4.97 8.72
C ASN A 62 -17.74 5.01 8.03
N ALA A 63 -16.73 5.41 8.81
CA ALA A 63 -15.30 5.46 8.43
C ALA A 63 -15.03 6.04 7.02
N PRO A 64 -15.39 7.31 6.76
CA PRO A 64 -15.28 7.92 5.44
C PRO A 64 -13.85 7.89 4.88
N GLU A 65 -12.83 8.01 5.73
CA GLU A 65 -11.43 7.94 5.32
C GLU A 65 -11.01 6.54 4.84
N GLN A 66 -11.42 5.46 5.54
CA GLN A 66 -11.11 4.09 5.11
C GLN A 66 -11.79 3.77 3.78
N ARG A 67 -13.04 4.22 3.60
CA ARG A 67 -13.77 4.09 2.33
C ARG A 67 -13.09 4.86 1.21
N ARG A 68 -12.67 6.10 1.46
CA ARG A 68 -11.93 6.92 0.50
C ARG A 68 -10.65 6.22 0.05
N ARG A 69 -9.90 5.61 1.00
CA ARG A 69 -8.69 4.83 0.68
C ARG A 69 -8.98 3.59 -0.13
N TYR A 70 -10.03 2.84 0.21
CA TYR A 70 -10.43 1.70 -0.61
C TYR A 70 -10.77 2.12 -2.05
N ASN A 71 -11.51 3.21 -2.24
CA ASN A 71 -11.87 3.70 -3.57
C ASN A 71 -10.62 4.10 -4.37
N GLU A 72 -9.70 4.84 -3.76
CA GLU A 72 -8.40 5.19 -4.36
C GLU A 72 -7.63 3.94 -4.82
N PHE A 73 -7.57 2.90 -3.98
CA PHE A 73 -6.89 1.63 -4.31
C PHE A 73 -7.61 0.86 -5.41
N SER A 74 -8.94 0.88 -5.40
CA SER A 74 -9.76 0.21 -6.42
C SER A 74 -9.61 0.89 -7.78
N ASP A 75 -9.53 2.22 -7.82
CA ASP A 75 -9.37 2.97 -9.07
C ASP A 75 -7.96 2.80 -9.64
N TRP A 76 -6.93 2.78 -8.78
CA TRP A 76 -5.58 2.38 -9.18
C TRP A 76 -5.57 0.96 -9.74
N ALA A 77 -6.21 -0.01 -9.07
CA ALA A 77 -6.20 -1.39 -9.50
C ALA A 77 -6.82 -1.56 -10.90
N ARG A 78 -7.97 -0.93 -11.13
CA ARG A 78 -8.65 -0.92 -12.44
C ARG A 78 -7.76 -0.31 -13.53
N SER A 79 -7.12 0.82 -13.24
CA SER A 79 -6.28 1.54 -14.20
C SER A 79 -5.01 0.77 -14.57
N ASN A 80 -4.52 -0.09 -13.67
CA ASN A 80 -3.28 -0.85 -13.85
C ASN A 80 -3.50 -2.33 -14.21
N GLY A 81 -4.75 -2.75 -14.47
CA GLY A 81 -5.06 -4.17 -14.75
C GLY A 81 -4.85 -5.10 -13.56
N ALA A 82 -4.79 -4.55 -12.35
CA ALA A 82 -4.67 -5.28 -11.10
C ALA A 82 -6.06 -5.54 -10.47
N ARG A 83 -6.09 -6.47 -9.52
CA ARG A 83 -7.28 -6.82 -8.74
C ARG A 83 -6.93 -6.80 -7.27
N LEU A 84 -7.74 -6.10 -6.47
CA LEU A 84 -7.59 -6.12 -5.01
C LEU A 84 -8.09 -7.43 -4.40
N THR A 85 -9.07 -8.08 -5.03
CA THR A 85 -9.52 -9.44 -4.69
C THR A 85 -8.39 -10.44 -5.00
N PRO A 86 -8.14 -11.43 -4.12
CA PRO A 86 -8.94 -11.83 -2.94
C PRO A 86 -8.61 -11.11 -1.62
N PHE A 87 -7.69 -10.14 -1.61
CA PHE A 87 -7.18 -9.54 -0.38
C PHE A 87 -8.12 -8.50 0.22
N PHE A 88 -8.71 -7.69 -0.66
CA PHE A 88 -9.91 -6.93 -0.37
C PHE A 88 -11.10 -7.71 -0.91
N ASP A 89 -12.02 -8.04 -0.03
CA ASP A 89 -13.10 -8.98 -0.30
C ASP A 89 -14.44 -8.41 0.13
N THR A 90 -15.53 -8.93 -0.42
CA THR A 90 -16.88 -8.52 -0.03
C THR A 90 -17.61 -9.74 0.52
N ARG A 91 -18.13 -9.63 1.74
CA ARG A 91 -18.79 -10.74 2.44
C ARG A 91 -20.19 -10.36 2.88
N GLU A 92 -21.14 -11.22 2.56
CA GLU A 92 -22.48 -11.16 3.15
C GLU A 92 -22.42 -11.66 4.59
N CYS A 93 -22.89 -10.83 5.52
CA CYS A 93 -23.05 -11.14 6.93
C CYS A 93 -24.52 -11.00 7.32
N TYR A 94 -25.00 -11.90 8.17
CA TYR A 94 -26.33 -11.80 8.75
C TYR A 94 -26.23 -11.10 10.10
N SER A 95 -27.02 -10.04 10.28
CA SER A 95 -27.24 -9.46 11.61
C SER A 95 -28.03 -10.47 12.44
N MET A 96 -27.43 -11.00 13.51
CA MET A 96 -28.14 -11.92 14.42
C MET A 96 -29.26 -11.22 15.20
N GLU A 97 -29.19 -9.90 15.33
CA GLU A 97 -30.16 -9.08 16.06
C GLU A 97 -31.34 -8.67 15.19
N THR A 98 -31.09 -8.27 13.93
CA THR A 98 -32.15 -7.76 13.03
C THR A 98 -32.57 -8.77 11.94
N GLY A 99 -31.82 -9.86 11.74
CA GLY A 99 -32.05 -10.83 10.67
C GLY A 99 -31.69 -10.31 9.26
N GLU A 100 -31.29 -9.05 9.14
CA GLU A 100 -30.98 -8.42 7.86
C GLU A 100 -29.64 -8.89 7.31
N LYS A 101 -29.58 -9.05 5.99
CA LYS A 101 -28.32 -9.24 5.27
C LYS A 101 -27.60 -7.90 5.16
N ARG A 102 -26.33 -7.89 5.51
CA ARG A 102 -25.43 -6.75 5.35
C ARG A 102 -24.20 -7.18 4.59
N THR A 103 -23.83 -6.41 3.59
CA THR A 103 -22.61 -6.63 2.83
C THR A 103 -21.47 -5.85 3.48
N GLU A 104 -20.39 -6.54 3.83
CA GLU A 104 -19.20 -5.95 4.42
C GLU A 104 -18.02 -6.04 3.46
N LEU A 105 -17.34 -4.91 3.25
CA LEU A 105 -16.00 -4.86 2.67
C LEU A 105 -15.00 -5.33 3.74
N VAL A 106 -14.15 -6.29 3.40
CA VAL A 106 -13.13 -6.87 4.27
C VAL A 106 -11.76 -6.43 3.78
N PHE A 107 -11.02 -5.73 4.64
CA PHE A 107 -9.68 -5.21 4.35
C PHE A 107 -8.62 -6.25 4.69
N PRO A 108 -7.46 -6.34 4.01
CA PRO A 108 -6.40 -7.26 4.40
C PRO A 108 -5.82 -6.93 5.79
N ALA A 109 -5.11 -7.89 6.40
CA ALA A 109 -4.48 -7.70 7.70
C ALA A 109 -3.40 -6.59 7.67
N ILE A 110 -2.66 -6.56 6.56
CA ILE A 110 -1.59 -5.60 6.27
C ILE A 110 -1.75 -5.17 4.81
N CYS A 111 -1.62 -3.88 4.56
CA CYS A 111 -1.59 -3.31 3.21
C CYS A 111 -0.55 -2.20 3.14
N LEU A 112 0.20 -2.13 2.06
CA LEU A 112 1.17 -1.10 1.78
C LEU A 112 0.72 -0.31 0.56
N ALA A 113 0.75 1.01 0.65
CA ALA A 113 0.61 1.91 -0.49
C ALA A 113 1.89 2.74 -0.65
N LEU A 114 2.42 2.80 -1.87
CA LEU A 114 3.55 3.66 -2.22
C LEU A 114 3.04 4.84 -3.03
N TYR A 115 3.44 6.04 -2.63
CA TYR A 115 3.10 7.29 -3.29
C TYR A 115 4.37 7.92 -3.87
N GLU A 116 4.25 8.56 -5.03
CA GLU A 116 5.31 9.35 -5.64
C GLU A 116 4.67 10.65 -6.14
N ASN A 117 5.24 11.80 -5.78
CA ASN A 117 4.64 13.12 -6.06
C ASN A 117 3.18 13.31 -5.60
N GLY A 118 2.72 12.49 -4.63
CA GLY A 118 1.34 12.50 -4.13
C GLY A 118 0.38 11.55 -4.84
N ASP A 119 0.79 10.96 -5.96
CA ASP A 119 0.00 9.99 -6.70
C ASP A 119 0.28 8.56 -6.22
N LEU A 120 -0.75 7.72 -6.21
CA LEU A 120 -0.63 6.32 -5.84
C LEU A 120 0.14 5.56 -6.93
N ARG A 121 1.40 5.20 -6.62
CA ARG A 121 2.28 4.43 -7.49
C ARG A 121 1.90 2.95 -7.49
N THR A 122 1.70 2.37 -6.32
CA THR A 122 1.26 0.97 -6.18
C THR A 122 0.62 0.71 -4.82
N VAL A 123 -0.28 -0.27 -4.77
CA VAL A 123 -0.82 -0.83 -3.51
C VAL A 123 -0.59 -2.33 -3.50
N ALA A 124 -0.18 -2.88 -2.36
CA ALA A 124 -0.02 -4.31 -2.13
C ALA A 124 -0.70 -4.71 -0.81
N PRO A 125 -1.33 -5.90 -0.72
CA PRO A 125 -1.33 -6.93 -1.74
C PRO A 125 -2.34 -6.67 -2.87
N HIS A 126 -2.01 -7.13 -4.08
CA HIS A 126 -2.93 -7.20 -5.21
C HIS A 126 -2.60 -8.41 -6.09
N ALA A 127 -3.54 -8.82 -6.92
CA ALA A 127 -3.33 -9.80 -7.98
C ALA A 127 -3.15 -9.10 -9.33
N ALA A 128 -2.21 -9.57 -10.14
CA ALA A 128 -1.99 -9.13 -11.51
C ALA A 128 -1.85 -10.38 -12.40
N GLY A 129 -2.77 -10.54 -13.37
CA GLY A 129 -2.83 -11.80 -14.13
C GLY A 129 -3.05 -13.02 -13.22
N SER A 130 -2.14 -14.00 -13.30
CA SER A 130 -2.12 -15.19 -12.43
C SER A 130 -1.24 -15.03 -11.18
N GLU A 131 -0.54 -13.89 -11.06
CA GLU A 131 0.43 -13.64 -10.01
C GLU A 131 -0.17 -12.77 -8.90
N THR A 132 0.45 -12.86 -7.73
CA THR A 132 0.13 -12.03 -6.57
C THR A 132 1.36 -11.22 -6.23
N GLU A 133 1.18 -9.91 -6.12
CA GLU A 133 2.16 -9.01 -5.53
C GLU A 133 1.85 -8.90 -4.03
N SER A 134 2.72 -9.43 -3.18
CA SER A 134 2.61 -9.25 -1.72
C SER A 134 3.26 -7.95 -1.25
N VAL A 135 3.05 -7.60 0.03
CA VAL A 135 3.74 -6.47 0.67
C VAL A 135 5.26 -6.69 0.68
N ALA A 136 5.72 -7.94 0.83
CA ALA A 136 7.14 -8.26 0.81
C ALA A 136 7.72 -8.02 -0.59
N ASP A 137 7.09 -8.61 -1.62
CA ASP A 137 7.53 -8.47 -3.03
C ASP A 137 7.59 -6.99 -3.44
N CYS A 138 6.62 -6.19 -3.00
CA CYS A 138 6.62 -4.76 -3.27
C CYS A 138 7.83 -4.02 -2.68
N LEU A 139 8.25 -4.40 -1.46
CA LEU A 139 9.43 -3.83 -0.80
C LEU A 139 10.75 -4.40 -1.35
N ASP A 140 10.76 -5.66 -1.80
CA ASP A 140 11.89 -6.26 -2.52
C ASP A 140 12.15 -5.49 -3.82
N ARG A 141 11.12 -5.35 -4.64
CA ARG A 141 11.18 -4.60 -5.90
C ARG A 141 11.60 -3.14 -5.72
N LEU A 142 11.15 -2.48 -4.65
CA LEU A 142 11.59 -1.11 -4.35
C LEU A 142 13.09 -1.05 -4.01
N ALA A 143 13.61 -2.05 -3.29
CA ALA A 143 15.03 -2.12 -2.99
C ALA A 143 15.85 -2.41 -4.25
N GLU A 144 15.36 -3.27 -5.15
CA GLU A 144 16.06 -3.66 -6.38
C GLU A 144 16.14 -2.53 -7.41
N GLN A 145 15.08 -1.72 -7.58
CA GLN A 145 15.05 -0.60 -8.53
C GLN A 145 16.13 0.46 -8.24
N SER A 146 16.61 0.56 -7.00
CA SER A 146 17.71 1.45 -6.64
C SER A 146 19.09 0.98 -7.11
N SER A 147 19.23 -0.31 -7.41
CA SER A 147 20.50 -0.90 -7.84
C SER A 147 20.76 -0.73 -9.34
N ASP A 148 19.75 -0.30 -10.11
CA ASP A 148 19.80 -0.18 -11.57
C ASP A 148 20.00 1.26 -12.06
N GLU A 149 20.28 2.25 -11.19
CA GLU A 149 20.60 3.60 -11.68
C GLU A 149 22.01 3.61 -12.29
N PRO A 150 22.17 3.78 -13.63
CA PRO A 150 23.48 3.83 -14.24
C PRO A 150 24.21 5.08 -13.76
N VAL A 151 25.34 4.87 -13.09
CA VAL A 151 26.34 5.89 -12.77
C VAL A 151 26.47 6.84 -13.97
N ARG A 152 25.99 8.08 -13.82
CA ARG A 152 26.22 9.15 -14.79
C ARG A 152 27.73 9.33 -14.91
N ARG A 153 28.35 8.67 -15.89
CA ARG A 153 29.72 8.95 -16.32
C ARG A 153 29.71 10.32 -16.96
N THR A 154 29.95 11.35 -16.14
CA THR A 154 30.36 12.65 -16.65
C THR A 154 31.71 12.46 -17.32
N ILE A 155 31.70 12.38 -18.65
CA ILE A 155 32.90 12.42 -19.46
C ILE A 155 33.42 13.85 -19.35
N VAL A 156 34.48 14.05 -18.57
CA VAL A 156 35.26 15.29 -18.63
C VAL A 156 35.94 15.30 -19.99
N THR A 157 35.41 16.09 -20.91
CA THR A 157 36.14 16.40 -22.15
C THR A 157 36.97 17.64 -21.84
N ALA A 158 38.27 17.44 -21.68
CA ALA A 158 39.26 18.50 -21.76
C ALA A 158 39.78 18.52 -23.19
N ASP A 159 39.52 19.62 -23.92
CA ASP A 159 40.50 20.32 -24.76
C ASP A 159 39.97 21.74 -25.05
#